data_AF-A0A2B7XGX2-F1
#
_entry.id   AF-A0A2B7XGX2-F1
#
_cell.length_a   1.000
_cell.length_b   1.000
_cell.length_c   1.000
_cell.angle_alpha   90.00
_cell.angle_beta   90.00
_cell.angle_gamma   90.00
#
_symmetry.space_group_name_H-M   'P 1'
#
loop_
_entity.id
_entity.type
_entity.pdbx_description
1 polymer ?
#
loop_
_entity_poly.entity_id
_entity_poly.type
_entity_poly.pdbx_seq_one_letter_code
_entity_poly.pdbx_strand_id
1 'polypeptide(L)'
;MSLGPYVLPCPAQPVGEKALLLVILTDLDQAGLADLLQHVRESLKDDTKIQLWHPSKTTLWYVTHQCCNQDSSANIDAVAMLAYRSGWSHLVVADNLTARQLTKTQNLGESSSISMAMVTVRKSQFALRDQVRVIARRTAGRDKEDLRHTLQEFDIVPHFLGEWHHRASRIYEDEGFELHDPDRCISAPGTSPFLAEELANITHAALLTKSLPPELSAIDAAIQAYSRERTSRNITIRLIHSSNGSNRTPTRRDLIHIWDRHHTPCAPDAVFLREPIVDSADLDSTKLMVLHAGRRSPLVAVPITLRTIIQGVCTTSLRSSVHEQALSQLSQQPPVLEFMHHPSQPFYTNPQFWHPSDESPSRPVLFYLTERLNPEQDANLQAEIYTHWEEDVSDVRDEENEKLQWMVVPWGNHEADGTVDDMWSIFWKVGMEFSFFPVIFFVDNQSGHDHSVVIAKEDYVTDFELRNEPRDVLRKLENLEHPNLCGFWYCRVPALQLHTALFYLEHGGGRVEHLAMDGDARRFYRPGWPHHLISE
;
A
#
# COMPACT_ATOMS: atom_id res chain seq x y z
N MET A 1 -29.80 -28.38 -22.15
CA MET A 1 -30.42 -27.86 -20.91
C MET A 1 -29.50 -26.79 -20.36
N SER A 2 -29.92 -25.53 -20.46
CA SER A 2 -29.15 -24.36 -20.01
C SER A 2 -29.29 -24.23 -18.50
N LEU A 3 -28.27 -24.68 -17.75
CA LEU A 3 -28.15 -24.35 -16.33
C LEU A 3 -27.98 -22.83 -16.21
N GLY A 4 -28.85 -22.18 -15.43
CA GLY A 4 -28.86 -20.72 -15.30
C GLY A 4 -27.54 -20.15 -14.75
N PRO A 5 -27.31 -18.83 -14.85
CA PRO A 5 -26.04 -18.15 -14.56
C PRO A 5 -25.56 -18.18 -13.09
N TYR A 6 -26.21 -18.99 -12.25
CA TYR A 6 -26.03 -19.03 -10.79
C TYR A 6 -25.47 -20.36 -10.25
N VAL A 7 -25.25 -21.37 -11.11
CA VAL A 7 -24.89 -22.69 -10.61
C VAL A 7 -23.39 -22.73 -10.29
N LEU A 8 -23.06 -22.37 -9.05
CA LEU A 8 -21.79 -22.78 -8.45
C LEU A 8 -21.70 -24.31 -8.55
N PRO A 9 -20.57 -24.88 -9.04
CA PRO A 9 -20.38 -26.32 -9.03
C PRO A 9 -20.50 -26.83 -7.60
N CYS A 10 -21.52 -27.63 -7.31
CA CYS A 10 -21.60 -28.32 -6.03
C CYS A 10 -20.57 -29.46 -6.08
N PRO A 11 -19.72 -29.65 -5.06
CA PRO A 11 -18.88 -30.83 -5.01
C PRO A 11 -19.83 -32.02 -4.95
N ALA A 12 -19.89 -32.81 -6.03
CA ALA A 12 -20.68 -34.04 -6.04
C ALA A 12 -20.11 -34.93 -4.94
N GLN A 13 -20.84 -35.15 -3.84
CA GLN A 13 -20.37 -35.98 -2.73
C GLN A 13 -20.56 -37.48 -3.02
N PRO A 14 -19.79 -38.41 -2.39
CA PRO A 14 -19.09 -38.24 -1.10
C PRO A 14 -17.57 -38.31 -1.14
N VAL A 15 -16.96 -37.62 -0.17
CA VAL A 15 -15.78 -38.03 0.64
C VAL A 15 -14.81 -38.99 -0.08
N GLY A 16 -13.95 -38.45 -0.95
CA GLY A 16 -12.84 -39.24 -1.51
C GLY A 16 -12.25 -38.66 -2.78
N GLU A 17 -13.07 -38.10 -3.67
CA GLU A 17 -12.53 -37.45 -4.87
C GLU A 17 -11.86 -36.13 -4.50
N LYS A 18 -10.57 -36.06 -4.79
CA LYS A 18 -9.76 -34.87 -4.67
C LYS A 18 -10.24 -33.90 -5.74
N ALA A 19 -11.04 -32.91 -5.37
CA ALA A 19 -11.48 -31.85 -6.28
C ALA A 19 -10.92 -30.50 -5.83
N LEU A 20 -10.57 -29.65 -6.79
CA LEU A 20 -10.15 -28.27 -6.57
C LEU A 20 -11.10 -27.35 -7.33
N LEU A 21 -11.62 -26.32 -6.65
CA LEU A 21 -12.38 -25.26 -7.30
C LEU A 21 -11.41 -24.18 -7.80
N LEU A 22 -11.40 -23.95 -9.11
CA LEU A 22 -10.71 -22.84 -9.77
C LEU A 22 -11.75 -21.79 -10.18
N VAL A 23 -11.67 -20.62 -9.57
CA VAL A 23 -12.54 -19.48 -9.82
C VAL A 23 -11.84 -18.52 -10.78
N ILE A 24 -12.55 -18.09 -11.82
CA ILE A 24 -12.03 -17.15 -12.82
C ILE A 24 -12.72 -15.80 -12.61
N LEU A 25 -11.97 -14.80 -12.13
CA LEU A 25 -12.43 -13.40 -11.92
C LEU A 25 -11.85 -12.43 -12.94
N THR A 26 -11.40 -12.95 -14.07
CA THR A 26 -10.75 -12.19 -15.15
C THR A 26 -11.24 -12.69 -16.51
N ASP A 27 -11.10 -11.86 -17.53
CA ASP A 27 -11.55 -12.16 -18.89
C ASP A 27 -10.44 -12.93 -19.64
N LEU A 28 -10.37 -14.25 -19.44
CA LEU A 28 -9.47 -15.14 -20.19
C LEU A 28 -10.14 -15.65 -21.46
N ASP A 29 -9.37 -15.67 -22.56
CA ASP A 29 -9.79 -16.39 -23.76
C ASP A 29 -9.59 -17.92 -23.61
N GLN A 30 -9.96 -18.68 -24.63
CA GLN A 30 -9.85 -20.14 -24.58
C GLN A 30 -8.40 -20.63 -24.46
N ALA A 31 -7.44 -19.89 -25.03
CA ALA A 31 -6.03 -20.25 -24.99
C ALA A 31 -5.46 -20.00 -23.58
N GLY A 32 -5.69 -18.81 -23.02
CA GLY A 32 -5.29 -18.46 -21.66
C GLY A 32 -5.93 -19.36 -20.61
N LEU A 33 -7.19 -19.78 -20.78
CA LEU A 33 -7.82 -20.77 -19.90
C LEU A 33 -7.17 -22.15 -20.01
N ALA A 34 -6.80 -22.59 -21.21
CA ALA A 34 -6.11 -23.86 -21.42
C ALA A 34 -4.72 -23.85 -20.77
N ASP A 35 -3.97 -22.76 -20.95
CA ASP A 35 -2.64 -22.56 -20.35
C ASP A 35 -2.72 -22.50 -18.82
N LEU A 36 -3.71 -21.80 -18.28
CA LEU A 36 -3.97 -21.75 -16.84
C LEU A 36 -4.28 -23.15 -16.28
N LEU A 37 -5.16 -23.91 -16.95
CA LEU A 37 -5.50 -25.27 -16.54
C LEU A 37 -4.29 -26.20 -16.59
N GLN A 38 -3.43 -26.04 -17.60
CA GLN A 38 -2.20 -26.80 -17.70
C GLN A 38 -1.25 -26.47 -16.54
N HIS A 39 -1.05 -25.18 -16.25
CA HIS A 39 -0.25 -24.71 -15.12
C HIS A 39 -0.76 -25.27 -13.79
N VAL A 40 -2.06 -25.19 -13.52
CA VAL A 40 -2.66 -25.73 -12.29
C VAL A 40 -2.50 -27.25 -12.19
N ARG A 41 -2.64 -27.98 -13.31
CA ARG A 41 -2.41 -29.44 -13.33
C ARG A 41 -0.97 -29.80 -13.04
N GLU A 42 -0.01 -29.04 -13.55
CA GLU A 42 1.41 -29.27 -13.27
C GLU A 42 1.75 -29.01 -11.79
N SER A 43 1.04 -28.07 -11.14
CA SER A 43 1.17 -27.78 -9.71
C SER A 43 0.47 -28.79 -8.79
N LEU A 44 -0.51 -29.54 -9.29
CA LEU A 44 -1.22 -30.60 -8.56
C LEU A 44 -0.49 -31.92 -8.83
N LYS A 45 0.26 -32.44 -7.86
CA LYS A 45 1.08 -33.66 -8.04
C LYS A 45 0.24 -34.96 -8.04
N ASP A 46 -1.07 -34.86 -8.24
CA ASP A 46 -2.03 -35.95 -8.19
C ASP A 46 -3.19 -35.77 -9.19
N ASP A 47 -4.05 -36.77 -9.33
CA ASP A 47 -5.21 -36.77 -10.23
C ASP A 47 -6.37 -35.88 -9.71
N THR A 48 -6.08 -34.75 -9.07
CA THR A 48 -7.11 -33.83 -8.56
C THR A 48 -7.96 -33.27 -9.69
N LYS A 49 -9.28 -33.45 -9.58
CA LYS A 49 -10.26 -32.94 -10.54
C LYS A 49 -10.45 -31.43 -10.36
N ILE A 50 -10.10 -30.66 -11.38
CA ILE A 50 -10.32 -29.21 -11.41
C ILE A 50 -11.77 -28.92 -11.83
N GLN A 51 -12.52 -28.20 -10.99
CA GLN A 51 -13.83 -27.66 -11.31
C GLN A 51 -13.72 -26.16 -11.55
N LEU A 52 -14.24 -25.71 -12.68
CA LEU A 52 -14.21 -24.29 -13.07
C LEU A 52 -15.48 -23.58 -12.62
N TRP A 53 -15.33 -22.37 -12.09
CA TRP A 53 -16.44 -21.46 -11.85
C TRP A 53 -16.11 -20.06 -12.38
N HIS A 54 -17.04 -19.49 -13.14
CA HIS A 54 -16.97 -18.13 -13.67
C HIS A 54 -18.15 -17.33 -13.08
N PRO A 55 -17.97 -16.66 -11.94
CA PRO A 55 -19.00 -15.82 -11.36
C PRO A 55 -19.41 -14.74 -12.37
N SER A 56 -20.72 -14.61 -12.63
CA SER A 56 -21.20 -13.52 -13.50
C SER A 56 -21.01 -12.16 -12.82
N LYS A 57 -20.86 -11.08 -13.60
CA LYS A 57 -20.85 -9.70 -13.06
C LYS A 57 -22.08 -9.42 -12.21
N THR A 58 -23.24 -9.95 -12.60
CA THR A 58 -24.48 -9.85 -11.83
C THR A 58 -24.39 -10.59 -10.49
N THR A 59 -23.82 -11.79 -10.47
CA THR A 59 -23.57 -12.54 -9.23
C THR A 59 -22.66 -11.75 -8.30
N LEU A 60 -21.54 -11.20 -8.82
CA LEU A 60 -20.63 -10.37 -8.02
C LEU A 60 -21.37 -9.14 -7.48
N TRP A 61 -22.14 -8.44 -8.31
CA TRP A 61 -22.92 -7.26 -7.91
C TRP A 61 -23.98 -7.52 -6.83
N TYR A 62 -24.57 -8.72 -6.80
CA TYR A 62 -25.54 -9.07 -5.75
C TYR A 62 -24.88 -9.41 -4.41
N VAL A 63 -23.63 -9.88 -4.42
CA VAL A 63 -22.96 -10.40 -3.23
C VAL A 63 -22.04 -9.35 -2.62
N THR A 64 -21.46 -8.49 -3.45
CA THR A 64 -20.72 -7.30 -3.03
C THR A 64 -21.40 -6.08 -3.63
N HIS A 65 -21.57 -5.00 -2.86
CA HIS A 65 -21.91 -3.70 -3.45
C HIS A 65 -20.75 -3.31 -4.37
N GLN A 66 -20.91 -3.66 -5.65
CA GLN A 66 -19.83 -3.96 -6.56
C GLN A 66 -18.72 -2.91 -6.53
N CYS A 67 -17.49 -3.38 -6.35
CA CYS A 67 -16.32 -2.56 -6.54
C CYS A 67 -15.97 -2.52 -8.05
N CYS A 68 -15.24 -1.49 -8.49
CA CYS A 68 -14.92 -1.31 -9.92
C CYS A 68 -14.12 -2.48 -10.55
N ASN A 69 -13.45 -3.29 -9.73
CA ASN A 69 -12.61 -4.40 -10.17
C ASN A 69 -13.25 -5.75 -9.83
N GLN A 70 -13.31 -6.66 -10.81
CA GLN A 70 -13.90 -8.00 -10.64
C GLN A 70 -13.11 -8.88 -9.67
N ASP A 71 -11.79 -8.68 -9.62
CA ASP A 71 -10.82 -9.40 -8.82
C ASP A 71 -10.44 -8.67 -7.52
N SER A 72 -11.29 -7.78 -7.04
CA SER A 72 -11.04 -7.11 -5.76
C SER A 72 -11.04 -8.09 -4.59
N SER A 73 -10.30 -7.76 -3.53
CA SER A 73 -10.26 -8.56 -2.29
C SER A 73 -11.66 -8.78 -1.70
N ALA A 74 -12.55 -7.79 -1.79
CA ALA A 74 -13.94 -7.90 -1.38
C ALA A 74 -14.73 -8.94 -2.20
N ASN A 75 -14.51 -8.99 -3.52
CA ASN A 75 -15.14 -9.99 -4.37
C ASN A 75 -14.58 -11.39 -4.09
N ILE A 76 -13.28 -11.50 -3.82
CA ILE A 76 -12.64 -12.77 -3.45
C ILE A 76 -13.21 -13.30 -2.13
N ASP A 77 -13.37 -12.45 -1.11
CA ASP A 77 -14.04 -12.79 0.16
C ASP A 77 -15.46 -13.32 -0.07
N ALA A 78 -16.27 -12.55 -0.80
CA ALA A 78 -17.65 -12.90 -1.12
C ALA A 78 -17.77 -14.24 -1.86
N VAL A 79 -16.94 -14.44 -2.90
CA VAL A 79 -16.87 -15.68 -3.67
C VAL A 79 -16.47 -16.85 -2.79
N ALA A 80 -15.48 -16.68 -1.91
CA ALA A 80 -15.06 -17.71 -0.97
C ALA A 80 -16.16 -18.09 0.01
N MET A 81 -16.91 -17.11 0.52
CA MET A 81 -18.06 -17.36 1.39
C MET A 81 -19.19 -18.12 0.68
N LEU A 82 -19.47 -17.81 -0.60
CA LEU A 82 -20.43 -18.56 -1.40
C LEU A 82 -19.98 -20.00 -1.68
N ALA A 83 -18.69 -20.16 -2.02
CA ALA A 83 -18.07 -21.45 -2.24
C ALA A 83 -18.16 -22.33 -0.97
N TYR A 84 -17.82 -21.75 0.19
CA TYR A 84 -17.90 -22.40 1.49
C TYR A 84 -19.30 -22.88 1.85
N ARG A 85 -20.33 -22.06 1.63
CA ARG A 85 -21.73 -22.46 1.85
C ARG A 85 -22.17 -23.64 0.99
N SER A 86 -21.47 -23.88 -0.10
CA SER A 86 -21.74 -24.98 -1.03
C SER A 86 -20.77 -26.15 -0.86
N GLY A 87 -19.99 -26.15 0.23
CA GLY A 87 -19.11 -27.26 0.60
C GLY A 87 -17.65 -27.12 0.21
N TRP A 88 -17.22 -25.98 -0.35
CA TRP A 88 -15.82 -25.73 -0.71
C TRP A 88 -15.08 -24.94 0.37
N SER A 89 -14.15 -25.56 1.08
CA SER A 89 -13.28 -24.87 2.04
C SER A 89 -11.99 -24.32 1.43
N HIS A 90 -11.65 -24.74 0.22
CA HIS A 90 -10.39 -24.41 -0.46
C HIS A 90 -10.67 -24.13 -1.93
N LEU A 91 -10.10 -23.05 -2.43
CA LEU A 91 -10.21 -22.67 -3.84
C LEU A 91 -8.96 -21.92 -4.30
N VAL A 92 -8.80 -21.83 -5.61
CA VAL A 92 -7.81 -20.98 -6.27
C VAL A 92 -8.55 -19.97 -7.13
N VAL A 93 -8.10 -18.73 -7.14
CA VAL A 93 -8.66 -17.65 -7.94
C VAL A 93 -7.63 -17.19 -8.97
N ALA A 94 -8.04 -17.19 -10.24
CA ALA A 94 -7.34 -16.48 -11.31
C ALA A 94 -7.92 -15.07 -11.42
N ASP A 95 -7.04 -14.07 -11.33
CA ASP A 95 -7.37 -12.66 -11.35
C ASP A 95 -6.71 -11.93 -12.52
N ASN A 96 -6.81 -10.61 -12.59
CA ASN A 96 -6.23 -9.86 -13.70
C ASN A 96 -4.71 -9.93 -13.73
N LEU A 97 -4.02 -10.14 -12.60
CA LEU A 97 -2.58 -10.39 -12.61
C LEU A 97 -2.28 -11.75 -13.25
N THR A 98 -3.04 -12.80 -12.90
CA THR A 98 -2.93 -14.11 -13.57
C THR A 98 -3.11 -13.97 -15.10
N ALA A 99 -4.13 -13.22 -15.55
CA ALA A 99 -4.37 -13.00 -16.97
C ALA A 99 -3.20 -12.29 -17.66
N ARG A 100 -2.72 -11.16 -17.10
CA ARG A 100 -1.56 -10.44 -17.64
C ARG A 100 -0.32 -11.32 -17.73
N GLN A 101 -0.15 -12.22 -16.76
CA GLN A 101 0.99 -13.14 -16.74
C GLN A 101 0.92 -14.20 -17.84
N LEU A 102 -0.27 -14.74 -18.10
CA LEU A 102 -0.53 -15.68 -19.19
C LEU A 102 -0.33 -15.01 -20.56
N THR A 103 -0.81 -13.77 -20.74
CA THR A 103 -0.73 -13.03 -22.00
C THR A 103 0.60 -12.32 -22.23
N LYS A 104 1.52 -12.36 -21.27
CA LYS A 104 2.80 -11.62 -21.27
C LYS A 104 2.63 -10.10 -21.42
N THR A 105 1.58 -9.57 -20.81
CA THR A 105 1.26 -8.13 -20.77
C THR A 105 1.38 -7.60 -19.34
N GLN A 106 2.34 -8.11 -18.57
CA GLN A 106 2.59 -7.67 -17.20
C GLN A 106 3.08 -6.21 -17.19
N ASN A 107 2.77 -5.49 -16.12
CA ASN A 107 3.34 -4.15 -15.89
C ASN A 107 4.83 -4.26 -15.56
N LEU A 108 5.58 -3.16 -15.73
CA LEU A 108 7.00 -3.15 -15.36
C LEU A 108 7.16 -3.51 -13.88
N GLY A 109 7.97 -4.54 -13.62
CA GLY A 109 8.28 -5.01 -12.27
C GLY A 109 7.29 -6.01 -11.67
N GLU A 110 6.21 -6.37 -12.36
CA GLU A 110 5.43 -7.56 -12.05
C GLU A 110 6.21 -8.83 -12.43
N SER A 111 6.06 -9.90 -11.64
CA SER A 111 6.70 -11.19 -11.94
C SER A 111 6.17 -11.80 -13.25
N SER A 112 7.06 -12.38 -14.04
CA SER A 112 6.69 -13.11 -15.26
C SER A 112 6.10 -14.50 -14.98
N SER A 113 6.23 -15.01 -13.76
CA SER A 113 5.70 -16.31 -13.37
C SER A 113 4.19 -16.26 -13.14
N ILE A 114 3.44 -17.18 -13.74
CA ILE A 114 1.99 -17.30 -13.53
C ILE A 114 1.72 -17.55 -12.04
N SER A 115 0.96 -16.65 -11.44
CA SER A 115 0.56 -16.68 -10.03
C SER A 115 -0.95 -16.59 -9.89
N MET A 116 -1.48 -17.16 -8.81
CA MET A 116 -2.91 -17.19 -8.50
C MET A 116 -3.13 -16.95 -7.01
N ALA A 117 -4.32 -16.48 -6.63
CA ALA A 117 -4.69 -16.36 -5.22
C ALA A 117 -5.26 -17.69 -4.70
N MET A 118 -4.54 -18.33 -3.80
CA MET A 118 -5.04 -19.40 -2.94
C MET A 118 -5.95 -18.82 -1.87
N VAL A 119 -7.12 -19.42 -1.68
CA VAL A 119 -8.09 -18.98 -0.67
C VAL A 119 -8.59 -20.18 0.12
N THR A 120 -8.57 -20.03 1.45
CA THR A 120 -9.04 -21.04 2.39
C THR A 120 -10.05 -20.44 3.35
N VAL A 121 -11.13 -21.16 3.62
CA VAL A 121 -12.17 -20.74 4.56
C VAL A 121 -12.13 -21.67 5.77
N ARG A 122 -11.81 -21.09 6.93
CA ARG A 122 -11.60 -21.84 8.17
C ARG A 122 -12.61 -21.41 9.23
N LYS A 123 -12.99 -22.34 10.10
CA LYS A 123 -13.68 -21.97 11.35
C LYS A 123 -12.70 -21.27 12.28
N SER A 124 -13.11 -20.15 12.87
CA SER A 124 -12.31 -19.43 13.85
C SER A 124 -12.20 -20.24 15.14
N GLN A 125 -10.97 -20.55 15.56
CA GLN A 125 -10.71 -21.30 16.80
C GLN A 125 -11.04 -20.50 18.06
N PHE A 126 -11.06 -19.17 17.94
CA PHE A 126 -11.20 -18.24 19.07
C PHE A 126 -12.58 -17.60 19.17
N ALA A 127 -13.48 -17.87 18.22
CA ALA A 127 -14.81 -17.30 18.21
C ALA A 127 -15.79 -18.14 19.04
N LEU A 128 -16.59 -17.48 19.89
CA LEU A 128 -17.68 -18.09 20.66
C LEU A 128 -18.84 -18.63 19.79
N ARG A 129 -18.78 -18.51 18.45
CA ARG A 129 -19.82 -18.91 17.48
C ARG A 129 -19.16 -19.53 16.24
N ASP A 130 -19.93 -20.20 15.38
CA ASP A 130 -19.56 -20.72 14.04
C ASP A 130 -19.12 -19.61 13.06
N GLN A 131 -18.15 -18.79 13.47
CA GLN A 131 -17.53 -17.78 12.64
C GLN A 131 -16.51 -18.46 11.76
N VAL A 132 -16.51 -18.05 10.51
CA VAL A 132 -15.51 -18.44 9.54
C VAL A 132 -14.68 -17.24 9.18
N ARG A 133 -13.41 -17.50 8.90
CA ARG A 133 -12.46 -16.54 8.36
C ARG A 133 -12.05 -16.97 6.96
N VAL A 134 -11.90 -15.99 6.08
CA VAL A 134 -11.39 -16.19 4.72
C VAL A 134 -9.94 -15.76 4.73
N ILE A 135 -9.03 -16.66 4.40
CA ILE A 135 -7.60 -16.37 4.34
C ILE A 135 -7.16 -16.51 2.89
N ALA A 136 -6.41 -15.54 2.39
CA ALA A 136 -5.88 -15.58 1.04
C ALA A 136 -4.36 -15.38 1.03
N ARG A 137 -3.71 -16.00 0.04
CA ARG A 137 -2.27 -15.89 -0.26
C ARG A 137 -2.07 -16.10 -1.75
N ARG A 138 -1.05 -15.50 -2.35
CA ARG A 138 -0.63 -15.74 -3.72
C ARG A 138 0.43 -16.85 -3.78
N THR A 139 0.35 -17.68 -4.80
CA THR A 139 1.38 -18.66 -5.12
C THR A 139 1.61 -18.71 -6.62
N ALA A 140 2.84 -19.02 -7.03
CA ALA A 140 3.14 -19.41 -8.40
C ALA A 140 2.85 -20.90 -8.67
N GLY A 141 2.50 -21.69 -7.65
CA GLY A 141 2.29 -23.14 -7.76
C GLY A 141 3.57 -23.92 -8.12
N ARG A 142 4.73 -23.27 -8.01
CA ARG A 142 6.07 -23.85 -8.26
C ARG A 142 6.86 -24.07 -6.98
N ASP A 143 6.25 -23.80 -5.83
CA ASP A 143 6.84 -24.13 -4.54
C ASP A 143 7.13 -25.63 -4.52
N LYS A 144 8.18 -26.06 -3.81
CA LYS A 144 8.57 -27.50 -3.78
C LYS A 144 7.45 -28.40 -3.27
N GLU A 145 6.43 -27.85 -2.63
CA GLU A 145 5.29 -28.52 -2.06
C GLU A 145 4.13 -28.67 -3.06
N ASP A 146 3.24 -29.61 -2.79
CA ASP A 146 2.04 -29.83 -3.60
C ASP A 146 1.01 -28.71 -3.34
N LEU A 147 0.48 -28.06 -4.39
CA LEU A 147 -0.43 -26.91 -4.26
C LEU A 147 -1.63 -27.21 -3.33
N ARG A 148 -2.14 -28.44 -3.40
CA ARG A 148 -3.28 -28.88 -2.60
C ARG A 148 -2.88 -29.06 -1.13
N HIS A 149 -1.72 -29.65 -0.87
CA HIS A 149 -1.14 -29.70 0.47
C HIS A 149 -1.00 -28.30 1.06
N THR A 150 -0.41 -27.37 0.31
CA THR A 150 -0.27 -25.98 0.75
C THR A 150 -1.63 -25.34 1.04
N LEU A 151 -2.65 -25.51 0.18
CA LEU A 151 -4.02 -25.01 0.46
C LEU A 151 -4.61 -25.58 1.76
N GLN A 152 -4.33 -26.84 2.07
CA GLN A 152 -4.90 -27.55 3.22
C GLN A 152 -4.25 -27.17 4.54
N GLU A 153 -2.95 -26.88 4.55
CA GLU A 153 -2.19 -26.53 5.75
C GLU A 153 -2.00 -25.03 5.93
N PHE A 154 -2.16 -24.25 4.86
CA PHE A 154 -1.98 -22.81 4.89
C PHE A 154 -2.88 -22.13 5.93
N ASP A 155 -2.22 -21.33 6.76
CA ASP A 155 -2.79 -20.46 7.78
C ASP A 155 -1.89 -19.22 7.98
N ILE A 156 -2.43 -18.16 8.58
CA ILE A 156 -1.70 -16.90 8.82
C ILE A 156 -0.79 -17.07 10.05
N VAL A 157 0.50 -16.78 9.88
CA VAL A 157 1.48 -16.76 10.98
C VAL A 157 1.50 -15.34 11.61
N PRO A 158 1.24 -15.17 12.92
CA PRO A 158 1.14 -13.84 13.54
C PRO A 158 2.45 -13.04 13.69
N HIS A 159 3.57 -13.44 13.08
CA HIS A 159 4.92 -12.98 13.47
C HIS A 159 5.37 -11.60 12.92
N PHE A 160 4.45 -10.75 12.46
CA PHE A 160 4.77 -9.74 11.44
C PHE A 160 4.89 -8.27 11.88
N LEU A 161 5.26 -7.98 13.13
CA LEU A 161 5.23 -6.60 13.64
C LEU A 161 6.50 -5.77 13.36
N GLY A 162 7.65 -6.39 13.08
CA GLY A 162 8.94 -5.67 13.06
C GLY A 162 9.37 -5.10 11.70
N GLU A 163 9.06 -5.77 10.59
CA GLU A 163 9.65 -5.47 9.26
C GLU A 163 8.62 -5.28 8.14
N TRP A 164 7.34 -5.14 8.48
CA TRP A 164 6.26 -5.11 7.50
C TRP A 164 6.48 -4.06 6.40
N HIS A 165 6.99 -2.87 6.74
CA HIS A 165 7.19 -1.78 5.79
C HIS A 165 8.12 -2.13 4.64
N HIS A 166 9.09 -3.02 4.87
CA HIS A 166 10.01 -3.50 3.83
C HIS A 166 9.46 -4.71 3.08
N ARG A 167 8.43 -5.37 3.61
CA ARG A 167 7.87 -6.62 3.13
C ARG A 167 6.41 -6.49 2.65
N ALA A 168 5.93 -5.26 2.45
CA ALA A 168 4.56 -4.99 2.06
C ALA A 168 4.15 -5.69 0.76
N SER A 169 5.08 -5.90 -0.18
CA SER A 169 4.83 -6.69 -1.40
C SER A 169 4.73 -8.19 -1.11
N ARG A 170 5.54 -8.70 -0.17
CA ARG A 170 5.57 -10.11 0.25
C ARG A 170 4.35 -10.55 1.04
N ILE A 171 3.55 -9.62 1.58
CA ILE A 171 2.32 -9.97 2.28
C ILE A 171 1.43 -10.89 1.44
N TYR A 172 1.38 -10.67 0.13
CA TYR A 172 0.57 -11.46 -0.76
C TYR A 172 1.20 -12.84 -0.97
N GLU A 173 2.53 -12.93 -1.16
CA GLU A 173 3.22 -14.15 -1.62
C GLU A 173 3.75 -15.05 -0.50
N ASP A 174 4.31 -14.48 0.56
CA ASP A 174 4.97 -15.23 1.65
C ASP A 174 3.96 -15.58 2.76
N GLU A 175 3.18 -14.59 3.17
CA GLU A 175 2.41 -14.66 4.42
C GLU A 175 0.92 -14.93 4.20
N GLY A 176 0.34 -14.28 3.20
CA GLY A 176 -1.10 -14.13 3.09
C GLY A 176 -1.71 -13.35 4.25
N PHE A 177 -3.02 -13.15 4.20
CA PHE A 177 -3.76 -12.44 5.24
C PHE A 177 -5.26 -12.76 5.21
N GLU A 178 -5.95 -12.35 6.27
CA GLU A 178 -7.39 -12.53 6.41
C GLU A 178 -8.11 -11.48 5.56
N LEU A 179 -8.99 -11.94 4.68
CA LEU A 179 -9.90 -11.09 3.94
C LEU A 179 -11.11 -10.77 4.81
N HIS A 180 -11.59 -9.54 4.69
CA HIS A 180 -12.74 -9.07 5.43
C HIS A 180 -13.78 -8.46 4.49
N ASP A 181 -15.05 -8.77 4.78
CA ASP A 181 -16.20 -8.09 4.18
C ASP A 181 -16.14 -6.59 4.50
N PRO A 182 -15.95 -5.72 3.48
CA PRO A 182 -15.75 -4.29 3.69
C PRO A 182 -17.00 -3.59 4.22
N ASP A 183 -18.19 -4.17 4.01
CA ASP A 183 -19.46 -3.58 4.40
C ASP A 183 -19.86 -3.97 5.84
N ARG A 184 -19.01 -4.74 6.54
CA ARG A 184 -19.19 -5.06 7.95
C ARG A 184 -18.59 -4.01 8.87
N CYS A 185 -19.28 -3.82 10.00
CA CYS A 185 -18.79 -3.03 11.10
C CYS A 185 -17.52 -3.66 11.70
N ILE A 186 -16.59 -2.82 12.13
CA ILE A 186 -15.31 -3.27 12.72
C ILE A 186 -15.53 -3.92 14.09
N SER A 187 -16.54 -3.46 14.83
CA SER A 187 -16.94 -4.00 16.12
C SER A 187 -17.81 -5.27 16.01
N ALA A 188 -18.26 -5.65 14.81
CA ALA A 188 -19.09 -6.84 14.63
C ALA A 188 -18.21 -8.10 14.60
N PRO A 189 -18.33 -9.02 15.57
CA PRO A 189 -17.60 -10.27 15.52
C PRO A 189 -18.10 -11.05 14.29
N GLY A 190 -17.17 -11.59 13.48
CA GLY A 190 -17.31 -12.03 12.07
C GLY A 190 -18.52 -12.89 11.69
N THR A 191 -19.72 -12.32 11.73
CA THR A 191 -20.99 -12.97 11.38
C THR A 191 -21.57 -12.41 10.09
N SER A 192 -21.98 -13.33 9.20
CA SER A 192 -22.64 -13.08 7.92
C SER A 192 -23.75 -12.02 7.99
N PRO A 193 -23.94 -11.19 6.95
CA PRO A 193 -24.87 -10.05 6.94
C PRO A 193 -26.31 -10.40 7.35
N PHE A 194 -26.76 -11.64 7.12
CA PHE A 194 -28.12 -12.10 7.48
C PHE A 194 -28.42 -12.20 8.99
N LEU A 195 -27.43 -12.10 9.89
CA LEU A 195 -27.65 -12.09 11.35
C LEU A 195 -27.28 -10.75 12.02
N ALA A 196 -26.63 -9.84 11.28
CA ALA A 196 -26.20 -8.53 11.79
C ALA A 196 -27.36 -7.53 11.87
N GLU A 197 -28.40 -7.70 11.05
CA GLU A 197 -29.59 -6.83 11.03
C GLU A 197 -30.34 -6.86 12.38
N GLU A 198 -30.34 -8.00 13.07
CA GLU A 198 -30.96 -8.16 14.39
C GLU A 198 -30.15 -7.48 15.52
N LEU A 199 -28.82 -7.46 15.41
CA LEU A 199 -27.92 -6.85 16.39
C LEU A 199 -27.79 -5.33 16.20
N ALA A 200 -27.77 -4.85 14.96
CA ALA A 200 -27.79 -3.43 14.63
C ALA A 200 -29.03 -2.73 15.23
N ASN A 201 -30.18 -3.41 15.22
CA ASN A 201 -31.41 -2.89 15.83
C ASN A 201 -31.33 -2.76 17.36
N ILE A 202 -30.55 -3.60 18.04
CA ILE A 202 -30.36 -3.55 19.50
C ILE A 202 -29.38 -2.42 19.89
N THR A 203 -28.32 -2.20 19.10
CA THR A 203 -27.33 -1.13 19.36
C THR A 203 -27.86 0.25 18.98
N HIS A 204 -28.73 0.35 17.97
CA HIS A 204 -29.35 1.61 17.52
C HIS A 204 -30.31 2.22 18.56
N ALA A 205 -30.89 1.40 19.44
CA ALA A 205 -31.73 1.88 20.54
C ALA A 205 -30.93 2.57 21.67
N ALA A 206 -29.64 2.25 21.82
CA ALA A 206 -28.78 2.81 22.87
C ALA A 206 -28.14 4.16 22.49
N LEU A 207 -28.02 4.47 21.19
CA LEU A 207 -27.26 5.62 20.67
C LEU A 207 -28.12 6.85 20.28
N LEU A 208 -29.42 6.86 20.62
CA LEU A 208 -30.35 7.94 20.25
C LEU A 208 -30.35 9.15 21.22
N THR A 209 -29.43 9.25 22.17
CA THR A 209 -29.32 10.41 23.08
C THR A 209 -28.49 11.53 22.44
N LYS A 210 -29.15 12.67 22.18
CA LYS A 210 -28.77 13.72 21.22
C LYS A 210 -27.79 14.80 21.71
N SER A 211 -26.89 14.49 22.64
CA SER A 211 -25.86 15.43 23.11
C SER A 211 -24.46 14.86 22.85
N LEU A 212 -23.49 15.72 22.51
CA LEU A 212 -22.07 15.31 22.49
C LEU A 212 -21.77 14.52 23.77
N PRO A 213 -21.31 13.27 23.67
CA PRO A 213 -21.13 12.43 24.84
C PRO A 213 -20.14 13.11 25.82
N PRO A 214 -20.45 13.27 27.13
CA PRO A 214 -19.52 13.83 28.14
C PRO A 214 -18.13 13.16 28.13
N GLU A 215 -18.06 11.95 27.60
CA GLU A 215 -16.88 11.15 27.31
C GLU A 215 -15.88 11.87 26.39
N LEU A 216 -16.32 12.63 25.39
CA LEU A 216 -15.42 13.36 24.47
C LEU A 216 -14.75 14.56 25.16
N SER A 217 -15.46 15.24 26.06
CA SER A 217 -14.90 16.31 26.89
C SER A 217 -13.88 15.77 27.88
N ALA A 218 -14.04 14.53 28.34
CA ALA A 218 -13.08 13.86 29.21
C ALA A 218 -11.78 13.46 28.47
N ILE A 219 -11.88 12.99 27.22
CA ILE A 219 -10.71 12.71 26.36
C ILE A 219 -9.89 13.99 26.15
N ASP A 220 -10.52 15.08 25.72
CA ASP A 220 -9.83 16.35 25.48
C ASP A 220 -9.21 16.89 26.78
N ALA A 221 -9.94 16.85 27.90
CA ALA A 221 -9.43 17.26 29.20
C ALA A 221 -8.20 16.43 29.65
N ALA A 222 -8.22 15.11 29.44
CA ALA A 222 -7.11 14.23 29.81
C ALA A 222 -5.86 14.47 28.94
N ILE A 223 -6.04 14.73 27.65
CA ILE A 223 -4.92 15.07 26.76
C ILE A 223 -4.34 16.43 27.12
N GLN A 224 -5.19 17.42 27.41
CA GLN A 224 -4.75 18.75 27.85
C GLN A 224 -4.02 18.67 29.19
N ALA A 225 -4.51 17.87 30.14
CA ALA A 225 -3.85 17.65 31.44
C ALA A 225 -2.48 16.99 31.26
N TYR A 226 -2.39 15.94 30.44
CA TYR A 226 -1.14 15.24 30.18
C TYR A 226 -0.11 16.12 29.44
N SER A 227 -0.55 16.86 28.42
CA SER A 227 0.29 17.80 27.66
C SER A 227 0.92 18.85 28.58
N ARG A 228 0.12 19.42 29.51
CA ARG A 228 0.58 20.42 30.50
C ARG A 228 1.58 19.87 31.51
N GLU A 229 1.45 18.61 31.93
CA GLU A 229 2.30 18.02 32.97
C GLU A 229 3.69 17.62 32.48
N ARG A 230 3.87 17.31 31.18
CA ARG A 230 5.11 16.65 30.71
C ARG A 230 5.77 17.23 29.46
N THR A 231 5.13 18.12 28.70
CA THR A 231 5.73 18.65 27.47
C THR A 231 5.44 20.13 27.25
N SER A 232 6.41 20.89 26.76
CA SER A 232 6.21 22.26 26.26
C SER A 232 5.56 22.32 24.86
N ARG A 233 5.00 21.21 24.37
CA ARG A 233 4.38 21.07 23.05
C ARG A 233 2.85 21.13 23.17
N ASN A 234 2.23 22.01 22.38
CA ASN A 234 0.77 22.04 22.23
C ASN A 234 0.33 20.90 21.31
N ILE A 235 -0.31 19.87 21.86
CA ILE A 235 -0.96 18.81 21.07
C ILE A 235 -2.37 19.29 20.74
N THR A 236 -2.69 19.36 19.44
CA THR A 236 -4.04 19.71 18.97
C THR A 236 -4.71 18.44 18.47
N ILE A 237 -5.87 18.10 19.03
CA ILE A 237 -6.69 16.99 18.56
C ILE A 237 -7.87 17.54 17.78
N ARG A 238 -8.05 17.02 16.57
CA ARG A 238 -9.20 17.35 15.74
C ARG A 238 -10.14 16.15 15.72
N LEU A 239 -11.34 16.34 16.23
CA LEU A 239 -12.41 15.36 16.10
C LEU A 239 -12.99 15.43 14.70
N ILE A 240 -12.98 14.30 13.99
CA ILE A 240 -13.61 14.15 12.67
C ILE A 240 -14.93 13.43 12.88
N HIS A 241 -16.04 14.17 12.77
CA HIS A 241 -17.36 13.55 12.77
C HIS A 241 -17.58 12.80 11.45
N SER A 242 -18.16 11.59 11.53
CA SER A 242 -18.68 10.89 10.36
C SER A 242 -19.71 11.77 9.65
N SER A 243 -19.47 12.07 8.37
CA SER A 243 -20.31 12.95 7.55
C SER A 243 -21.72 12.39 7.30
N ASN A 244 -21.99 11.14 7.67
CA ASN A 244 -23.21 10.45 7.23
C ASN A 244 -24.45 10.70 8.09
N GLY A 245 -24.37 11.42 9.22
CA GLY A 245 -25.54 11.80 10.03
C GLY A 245 -26.39 10.64 10.57
N SER A 246 -26.07 9.40 10.22
CA SER A 246 -26.73 8.18 10.65
C SER A 246 -25.99 7.62 11.86
N ASN A 247 -26.73 7.28 12.91
CA ASN A 247 -26.26 6.60 14.13
C ASN A 247 -25.74 5.16 13.88
N ARG A 248 -25.22 4.85 12.69
CA ARG A 248 -24.70 3.54 12.33
C ARG A 248 -23.21 3.47 12.66
N THR A 249 -22.77 2.35 13.23
CA THR A 249 -21.36 2.01 13.41
C THR A 249 -20.65 2.03 12.05
N PRO A 250 -19.50 2.71 11.90
CA PRO A 250 -18.78 2.75 10.63
C PRO A 250 -18.37 1.34 10.18
N THR A 251 -18.52 1.08 8.90
CA THR A 251 -18.00 -0.12 8.22
C THR A 251 -16.50 0.05 7.93
N ARG A 252 -15.81 -1.03 7.56
CA ARG A 252 -14.42 -0.94 7.08
C ARG A 252 -14.31 -0.02 5.86
N ARG A 253 -15.28 -0.12 4.93
CA ARG A 253 -15.40 0.79 3.79
C ARG A 253 -15.51 2.25 4.23
N ASP A 254 -16.33 2.54 5.23
CA ASP A 254 -16.45 3.92 5.75
C ASP A 254 -15.13 4.41 6.32
N LEU A 255 -14.41 3.59 7.10
CA LEU A 255 -13.11 3.98 7.67
C LEU A 255 -12.05 4.21 6.59
N ILE A 256 -12.02 3.36 5.56
CA ILE A 256 -11.10 3.55 4.43
C ILE A 256 -11.45 4.84 3.69
N HIS A 257 -12.72 5.14 3.45
CA HIS A 257 -13.09 6.41 2.81
C HIS A 257 -12.79 7.64 3.68
N ILE A 258 -12.90 7.52 5.01
CA ILE A 258 -12.48 8.57 5.94
C ILE A 258 -10.96 8.73 5.88
N TRP A 259 -10.22 7.62 5.86
CA TRP A 259 -8.77 7.62 5.67
C TRP A 259 -8.40 8.30 4.36
N ASP A 260 -8.91 7.87 3.21
CA ASP A 260 -8.60 8.43 1.90
C ASP A 260 -8.91 9.93 1.80
N ARG A 261 -9.95 10.40 2.51
CA ARG A 261 -10.35 11.82 2.51
C ARG A 261 -9.45 12.70 3.37
N HIS A 262 -8.89 12.16 4.45
CA HIS A 262 -8.23 12.95 5.50
C HIS A 262 -6.75 12.64 5.67
N HIS A 263 -6.29 11.49 5.18
CA HIS A 263 -4.90 11.12 5.18
C HIS A 263 -4.15 12.01 4.20
N THR A 264 -3.07 12.59 4.67
CA THR A 264 -2.04 13.19 3.82
C THR A 264 -0.75 12.41 4.07
N PRO A 265 0.17 12.31 3.10
CA PRO A 265 1.38 11.51 3.27
C PRO A 265 2.31 12.00 4.41
N CYS A 266 2.04 13.19 4.96
CA CYS A 266 2.70 13.77 6.13
C CYS A 266 1.81 13.88 7.38
N ALA A 267 0.54 13.47 7.32
CA ALA A 267 -0.34 13.50 8.49
C ALA A 267 -0.05 12.31 9.40
N PRO A 268 -0.20 12.49 10.73
CA PRO A 268 -0.13 11.38 11.66
C PRO A 268 -1.24 10.35 11.38
N ASP A 269 -1.02 9.15 11.90
CA ASP A 269 -1.98 8.05 11.85
C ASP A 269 -3.38 8.47 12.33
N ALA A 270 -4.41 7.94 11.69
CA ALA A 270 -5.79 8.24 12.03
C ALA A 270 -6.21 7.34 13.19
N VAL A 271 -6.77 7.94 14.23
CA VAL A 271 -7.15 7.24 15.46
C VAL A 271 -8.67 7.20 15.58
N PHE A 272 -9.21 6.00 15.81
CA PHE A 272 -10.63 5.78 16.01
C PHE A 272 -10.89 5.09 17.34
N LEU A 273 -12.05 5.40 17.92
CA LEU A 273 -12.53 4.73 19.12
C LEU A 273 -13.14 3.38 18.75
N ARG A 274 -12.57 2.27 19.26
CA ARG A 274 -13.03 0.91 18.94
C ARG A 274 -14.28 0.51 19.73
N GLU A 275 -14.33 0.93 20.99
CA GLU A 275 -15.40 0.65 21.94
C GLU A 275 -15.81 1.97 22.63
N PRO A 276 -17.11 2.21 22.90
CA PRO A 276 -17.53 3.38 23.66
C PRO A 276 -16.78 3.48 24.99
N ILE A 277 -16.39 4.69 25.40
CA ILE A 277 -15.81 4.91 26.71
C ILE A 277 -16.92 4.78 27.74
N VAL A 278 -16.82 3.79 28.62
CA VAL A 278 -17.84 3.53 29.64
C VAL A 278 -17.55 4.32 30.93
N ASP A 279 -16.28 4.58 31.22
CA ASP A 279 -15.84 5.37 32.39
C ASP A 279 -14.67 6.30 32.02
N SER A 280 -14.85 7.60 32.28
CA SER A 280 -13.81 8.63 32.12
C SER A 280 -12.58 8.41 33.01
N ALA A 281 -12.71 7.66 34.11
CA ALA A 281 -11.58 7.33 34.97
C ALA A 281 -10.65 6.26 34.36
N ASP A 282 -11.09 5.57 33.30
CA ASP A 282 -10.38 4.46 32.66
C ASP A 282 -9.90 4.78 31.23
N LEU A 283 -9.53 6.05 31.02
CA LEU A 283 -8.98 6.54 29.75
C LEU A 283 -7.69 5.81 29.33
N ASP A 284 -6.95 5.27 30.31
CA ASP A 284 -5.74 4.49 30.07
C ASP A 284 -6.03 3.08 29.50
N SER A 285 -7.20 2.49 29.79
CA SER A 285 -7.61 1.20 29.24
C SER A 285 -8.42 1.33 27.94
N THR A 286 -8.79 2.56 27.57
CA THR A 286 -9.61 2.83 26.39
C THR A 286 -8.94 2.26 25.15
N LYS A 287 -9.62 1.28 24.53
CA LYS A 287 -9.16 0.62 23.31
C LYS A 287 -9.43 1.52 22.12
N LEU A 288 -8.37 2.12 21.62
CA LEU A 288 -8.34 2.85 20.37
C LEU A 288 -7.84 1.92 19.26
N MET A 289 -8.08 2.35 18.03
CA MET A 289 -7.53 1.73 16.84
C MET A 289 -6.81 2.81 16.05
N VAL A 290 -5.51 2.61 15.83
CA VAL A 290 -4.72 3.39 14.90
C VAL A 290 -4.82 2.73 13.55
N LEU A 291 -5.28 3.48 12.56
CA LEU A 291 -5.13 3.11 11.16
C LEU A 291 -3.79 3.65 10.68
N HIS A 292 -2.97 2.75 10.15
CA HIS A 292 -1.67 3.08 9.61
C HIS A 292 -1.51 2.37 8.27
N ALA A 293 -1.33 3.13 7.19
CA ALA A 293 -0.94 2.54 5.91
C ALA A 293 0.56 2.72 5.73
N GLY A 294 1.28 1.61 5.61
CA GLY A 294 2.55 1.64 4.90
C GLY A 294 2.30 2.04 3.45
N ARG A 295 3.28 2.69 2.81
CA ARG A 295 3.20 3.08 1.40
C ARG A 295 3.03 1.80 0.57
N ARG A 296 1.84 1.58 -0.01
CA ARG A 296 1.43 0.38 -0.76
C ARG A 296 1.05 -0.85 0.06
N SER A 297 1.08 -0.73 1.39
CA SER A 297 0.53 -1.75 2.25
C SER A 297 -0.99 -1.62 2.31
N PRO A 298 -1.72 -2.70 2.65
CA PRO A 298 -3.00 -2.52 3.31
C PRO A 298 -2.94 -1.49 4.42
N LEU A 299 -4.06 -0.82 4.63
CA LEU A 299 -4.27 -0.06 5.84
C LEU A 299 -4.27 -1.05 7.02
N VAL A 300 -3.32 -0.91 7.93
CA VAL A 300 -3.21 -1.76 9.10
C VAL A 300 -3.97 -1.11 10.24
N ALA A 301 -4.98 -1.80 10.73
CA ALA A 301 -5.70 -1.44 11.94
C ALA A 301 -5.01 -2.07 13.15
N VAL A 302 -4.44 -1.21 13.99
CA VAL A 302 -3.64 -1.58 15.14
C VAL A 302 -4.35 -1.16 16.43
N PRO A 303 -4.69 -2.09 17.34
CA PRO A 303 -5.21 -1.74 18.65
C PRO A 303 -4.15 -0.98 19.46
N ILE A 304 -4.54 0.15 20.06
CA ILE A 304 -3.64 1.01 20.84
C ILE A 304 -4.39 1.62 22.03
N THR A 305 -3.65 2.11 23.03
CA THR A 305 -4.23 2.88 24.15
C THR A 305 -4.00 4.37 23.97
N LEU A 306 -4.84 5.19 24.58
CA LEU A 306 -4.65 6.65 24.58
C LEU A 306 -3.30 7.04 25.17
N ARG A 307 -2.87 6.35 26.24
CA ARG A 307 -1.57 6.55 26.88
C ARG A 307 -0.42 6.35 25.91
N THR A 308 -0.45 5.28 25.12
CA THR A 308 0.59 4.97 24.12
C THR A 308 0.66 6.04 23.05
N ILE A 309 -0.48 6.52 22.55
CA ILE A 309 -0.53 7.61 21.57
C ILE A 309 0.15 8.86 22.12
N ILE A 310 -0.25 9.26 23.33
CA ILE A 310 0.28 10.48 23.93
C ILE A 310 1.79 10.35 24.21
N GLN A 311 2.24 9.20 24.71
CA GLN A 311 3.67 8.91 24.87
C GLN A 311 4.42 9.00 23.54
N GLY A 312 3.86 8.44 22.47
CA GLY A 312 4.40 8.52 21.11
C GLY A 312 4.57 9.95 20.63
N VAL A 313 3.49 10.74 20.66
CA VAL A 313 3.51 12.13 20.21
C VAL A 313 4.48 13.00 21.04
N CYS A 314 4.63 12.70 22.34
CA CYS A 314 5.45 13.47 23.25
C CYS A 314 6.96 13.14 23.19
N THR A 315 7.31 11.88 22.91
CA THR A 315 8.70 11.40 22.97
C THR A 315 9.40 11.37 21.62
N THR A 316 8.65 11.41 20.52
CA THR A 316 9.22 11.31 19.17
C THR A 316 9.83 12.63 18.70
N SER A 317 11.06 12.54 18.19
CA SER A 317 11.55 13.48 17.18
C SER A 317 10.67 13.31 15.94
N LEU A 318 10.54 14.34 15.11
CA LEU A 318 9.64 14.43 13.92
C LEU A 318 9.70 13.25 12.91
N ARG A 319 10.50 12.21 13.14
CA ARG A 319 10.73 11.08 12.24
C ARG A 319 10.20 9.73 12.72
N SER A 320 9.97 9.51 14.02
CA SER A 320 9.44 8.22 14.51
C SER A 320 7.94 8.34 14.72
N SER A 321 7.16 7.49 14.05
CA SER A 321 5.70 7.55 14.06
C SER A 321 5.12 6.94 15.35
N VAL A 322 3.92 7.38 15.75
CA VAL A 322 3.16 6.76 16.86
C VAL A 322 2.98 5.26 16.62
N HIS A 323 2.88 4.86 15.35
CA HIS A 323 2.90 3.48 14.90
C HIS A 323 4.15 2.69 15.30
N GLU A 324 5.38 3.21 15.17
CA GLU A 324 6.60 2.47 15.57
C GLU A 324 6.62 2.14 17.07
N GLN A 325 6.14 3.07 17.90
CA GLN A 325 5.99 2.81 19.33
C GLN A 325 4.85 1.84 19.63
N ALA A 326 3.74 1.93 18.89
CA ALA A 326 2.65 0.96 18.99
C ALA A 326 3.18 -0.45 18.67
N LEU A 327 3.82 -0.64 17.51
CA LEU A 327 4.44 -1.91 17.11
C LEU A 327 5.45 -2.42 18.14
N SER A 328 6.27 -1.53 18.71
CA SER A 328 7.24 -1.88 19.75
C SER A 328 6.56 -2.41 21.03
N GLN A 329 5.44 -1.82 21.46
CA GLN A 329 4.67 -2.31 22.62
C GLN A 329 3.92 -3.61 22.32
N LEU A 330 3.50 -3.81 21.07
CA LEU A 330 2.78 -4.99 20.60
C LEU A 330 3.68 -6.23 20.45
N SER A 331 5.00 -6.06 20.51
CA SER A 331 5.96 -7.19 20.58
C SER A 331 5.78 -8.08 21.82
N GLN A 332 5.12 -7.58 22.88
CA GLN A 332 4.94 -8.30 24.15
C GLN A 332 3.71 -9.23 24.17
N GLN A 333 2.70 -8.96 23.33
CA GLN A 333 1.58 -9.84 23.01
C GLN A 333 1.12 -9.47 21.59
N PRO A 334 1.25 -10.36 20.58
CA PRO A 334 0.88 -10.01 19.21
C PRO A 334 -0.62 -9.70 19.18
N PRO A 335 -1.03 -8.44 18.97
CA PRO A 335 -2.43 -8.14 18.76
C PRO A 335 -2.84 -8.79 17.45
N VAL A 336 -4.14 -9.04 17.31
CA VAL A 336 -4.72 -9.31 16.00
C VAL A 336 -4.58 -8.04 15.18
N LEU A 337 -3.53 -7.96 14.37
CA LEU A 337 -3.42 -6.97 13.30
C LEU A 337 -4.53 -7.25 12.31
N GLU A 338 -5.22 -6.20 11.90
CA GLU A 338 -6.26 -6.30 10.90
C GLU A 338 -5.81 -5.56 9.63
N PHE A 339 -5.77 -6.26 8.51
CA PHE A 339 -5.46 -5.68 7.20
C PHE A 339 -6.74 -5.21 6.54
N MET A 340 -6.89 -3.89 6.46
CA MET A 340 -7.96 -3.22 5.74
C MET A 340 -7.47 -2.87 4.33
N HIS A 341 -8.08 -3.48 3.33
CA HIS A 341 -7.84 -3.14 1.93
C HIS A 341 -8.96 -2.27 1.40
N HIS A 342 -8.62 -1.35 0.49
CA HIS A 342 -9.66 -0.64 -0.24
C HIS A 342 -10.57 -1.67 -0.92
N PRO A 343 -11.92 -1.56 -0.84
CA PRO A 343 -12.82 -2.62 -1.32
C PRO A 343 -12.65 -2.97 -2.81
N SER A 344 -12.15 -2.00 -3.59
CA SER A 344 -11.82 -2.18 -5.01
C SER A 344 -10.39 -2.57 -5.30
N GLN A 345 -9.52 -2.63 -4.29
CA GLN A 345 -8.13 -3.02 -4.49
C GLN A 345 -8.08 -4.50 -4.88
N PRO A 346 -7.33 -4.85 -5.95
CA PRO A 346 -7.08 -6.24 -6.28
C PRO A 346 -6.27 -6.94 -5.19
N PHE A 347 -6.32 -8.28 -5.15
CA PHE A 347 -5.50 -9.08 -4.24
C PHE A 347 -4.09 -9.32 -4.81
N TYR A 348 -3.39 -8.25 -5.12
CA TYR A 348 -1.98 -8.23 -5.50
C TYR A 348 -1.45 -6.81 -5.42
N THR A 349 -0.13 -6.67 -5.30
CA THR A 349 0.53 -5.38 -5.47
C THR A 349 0.33 -4.92 -6.91
N ASN A 350 -0.26 -3.74 -7.11
CA ASN A 350 -0.32 -3.08 -8.41
C ASN A 350 0.78 -2.00 -8.45
N PRO A 351 2.05 -2.39 -8.67
CA PRO A 351 3.16 -1.45 -8.63
C PRO A 351 2.95 -0.35 -9.68
N GLN A 352 3.35 0.87 -9.33
CA GLN A 352 3.53 1.89 -10.36
C GLN A 352 4.64 1.43 -11.31
N PHE A 353 4.52 1.76 -12.60
CA PHE A 353 5.46 1.28 -13.62
C PHE A 353 6.91 1.73 -13.41
N TRP A 354 7.18 2.68 -12.52
CA TRP A 354 8.54 3.10 -12.15
C TRP A 354 9.02 2.52 -10.82
N HIS A 355 8.32 1.51 -10.28
CA HIS A 355 8.71 0.88 -9.04
C HIS A 355 8.33 -0.60 -9.04
N PRO A 356 9.28 -1.52 -9.23
CA PRO A 356 8.94 -2.93 -9.32
C PRO A 356 8.42 -3.43 -7.98
N SER A 357 7.60 -4.49 -8.01
CA SER A 357 7.23 -5.23 -6.79
C SER A 357 8.36 -6.14 -6.29
N ASP A 358 9.39 -6.34 -7.13
CA ASP A 358 10.53 -7.21 -6.86
C ASP A 358 11.46 -6.60 -5.81
N GLU A 359 12.05 -7.47 -4.98
CA GLU A 359 12.71 -7.17 -3.70
C GLU A 359 14.10 -6.54 -3.84
N SER A 360 14.48 -6.17 -5.06
CA SER A 360 15.82 -5.63 -5.25
C SER A 360 15.97 -4.33 -4.46
N PRO A 361 17.15 -4.07 -3.87
CA PRO A 361 17.43 -2.80 -3.21
C PRO A 361 17.00 -1.67 -4.13
N SER A 362 16.35 -0.65 -3.55
CA SER A 362 15.73 0.49 -4.25
C SER A 362 16.55 0.90 -5.47
N ARG A 363 16.17 0.35 -6.63
CA ARG A 363 16.90 0.61 -7.87
C ARG A 363 16.67 2.07 -8.20
N PRO A 364 17.73 2.86 -8.44
CA PRO A 364 17.53 4.23 -8.85
C PRO A 364 16.77 4.22 -10.19
N VAL A 365 15.83 5.15 -10.30
CA VAL A 365 14.89 5.20 -11.42
C VAL A 365 15.32 6.28 -12.41
N LEU A 366 15.40 5.90 -13.68
CA LEU A 366 15.75 6.75 -14.81
C LEU A 366 14.52 6.93 -15.71
N PHE A 367 13.92 8.11 -15.68
CA PHE A 367 12.76 8.45 -16.49
C PHE A 367 13.16 9.06 -17.82
N TYR A 368 12.74 8.45 -18.92
CA TYR A 368 12.87 9.05 -20.24
C TYR A 368 11.75 10.05 -20.41
N LEU A 369 12.13 11.27 -20.75
CA LEU A 369 11.29 12.42 -21.09
C LEU A 369 11.24 12.64 -22.61
N THR A 370 11.65 11.66 -23.41
CA THR A 370 11.70 11.76 -24.86
C THR A 370 11.56 10.38 -25.51
N GLU A 371 10.94 10.34 -26.68
CA GLU A 371 10.95 9.18 -27.61
C GLU A 371 11.88 9.44 -28.82
N ARG A 372 12.56 10.59 -28.86
CA ARG A 372 13.32 11.05 -30.03
C ARG A 372 14.75 10.54 -30.11
N LEU A 373 15.23 9.85 -29.07
CA LEU A 373 16.54 9.22 -29.11
C LEU A 373 16.53 8.08 -30.12
N ASN A 374 17.43 8.14 -31.08
CA ASN A 374 17.62 7.00 -31.97
C ASN A 374 18.30 5.83 -31.20
N PRO A 375 18.20 4.59 -31.70
CA PRO A 375 18.76 3.42 -30.99
C PRO A 375 20.27 3.50 -30.71
N GLU A 376 21.04 4.21 -31.54
CA GLU A 376 22.48 4.39 -31.33
C GLU A 376 22.76 5.38 -30.21
N GLN A 377 22.04 6.51 -30.16
CA GLN A 377 22.12 7.48 -29.07
C GLN A 377 21.73 6.87 -27.73
N ASP A 378 20.63 6.12 -27.72
CA ASP A 378 20.15 5.41 -26.53
C ASP A 378 21.18 4.36 -26.07
N ALA A 379 21.69 3.53 -26.99
CA ALA A 379 22.70 2.54 -26.66
C ALA A 379 23.99 3.16 -26.12
N ASN A 380 24.46 4.27 -26.71
CA ASN A 380 25.66 4.96 -26.25
C ASN A 380 25.44 5.60 -24.87
N LEU A 381 24.30 6.26 -24.65
CA LEU A 381 23.96 6.83 -23.35
C LEU A 381 23.86 5.74 -22.28
N GLN A 382 23.16 4.63 -22.56
CA GLN A 382 23.09 3.50 -21.63
C GLN A 382 24.46 2.89 -21.37
N ALA A 383 25.31 2.76 -22.39
CA ALA A 383 26.68 2.29 -22.20
C ALA A 383 27.44 3.15 -21.18
N GLU A 384 27.30 4.47 -21.23
CA GLU A 384 27.90 5.37 -20.21
C GLU A 384 27.26 5.20 -18.83
N ILE A 385 25.92 5.15 -18.74
CA ILE A 385 25.20 4.98 -17.48
C ILE A 385 25.59 3.67 -16.79
N TYR A 386 25.79 2.59 -17.56
CA TYR A 386 26.16 1.27 -17.05
C TYR A 386 27.68 1.02 -17.00
N THR A 387 28.50 2.02 -17.37
CA THR A 387 29.95 1.92 -17.23
C THR A 387 30.31 1.89 -15.75
N HIS A 388 30.99 0.82 -15.33
CA HIS A 388 31.29 0.57 -13.92
C HIS A 388 32.30 1.58 -13.38
N TRP A 389 32.12 1.91 -12.11
CA TRP A 389 33.14 2.55 -11.30
C TRP A 389 34.29 1.55 -11.06
N GLU A 390 35.30 1.53 -11.93
CA GLU A 390 36.41 0.57 -11.86
C GLU A 390 37.52 0.95 -10.86
N GLU A 391 37.55 2.17 -10.31
CA GLU A 391 38.72 2.65 -9.55
C GLU A 391 38.30 3.34 -8.24
N ASP A 392 38.75 2.83 -7.09
CA ASP A 392 38.85 3.49 -5.76
C ASP A 392 37.77 3.35 -4.65
N VAL A 393 36.77 2.47 -4.74
CA VAL A 393 35.91 2.14 -3.56
C VAL A 393 35.93 0.65 -3.23
N SER A 394 37.09 0.00 -3.41
CA SER A 394 37.31 -1.41 -3.09
C SER A 394 37.15 -1.75 -1.61
N ASP A 395 37.20 -0.77 -0.71
CA ASP A 395 37.37 -1.06 0.72
C ASP A 395 36.06 -1.00 1.53
N VAL A 396 34.91 -0.66 0.93
CA VAL A 396 33.65 -0.45 1.68
C VAL A 396 32.53 -1.44 1.35
N ARG A 397 32.63 -2.25 0.29
CA ARG A 397 31.58 -3.24 -0.05
C ARG A 397 32.13 -4.54 -0.64
N ASP A 398 32.86 -5.28 0.17
CA ASP A 398 33.04 -6.72 -0.05
C ASP A 398 31.79 -7.45 0.47
N GLU A 399 30.89 -7.86 -0.44
CA GLU A 399 30.16 -9.15 -0.47
C GLU A 399 28.89 -9.14 -1.34
N GLU A 400 28.34 -7.98 -1.72
CA GLU A 400 27.19 -7.90 -2.65
C GLU A 400 27.36 -6.74 -3.63
N ASN A 401 28.39 -6.81 -4.48
CA ASN A 401 28.60 -5.88 -5.59
C ASN A 401 27.57 -6.18 -6.71
N GLU A 402 26.29 -6.25 -6.36
CA GLU A 402 25.20 -6.20 -7.32
C GLU A 402 25.34 -4.87 -8.05
N LYS A 403 25.79 -4.95 -9.30
CA LYS A 403 25.78 -3.84 -10.26
C LYS A 403 24.47 -3.08 -10.05
N LEU A 404 24.54 -1.81 -9.62
CA LEU A 404 23.37 -0.95 -9.46
C LEU A 404 22.56 -1.01 -10.75
N GLN A 405 21.47 -1.76 -10.73
CA GLN A 405 20.62 -1.93 -11.89
C GLN A 405 19.69 -0.73 -11.95
N TRP A 406 19.87 0.13 -12.95
CA TRP A 406 18.96 1.24 -13.20
C TRP A 406 17.60 0.72 -13.67
N MET A 407 16.53 1.24 -13.09
CA MET A 407 15.19 1.04 -13.63
C MET A 407 14.91 2.10 -14.69
N VAL A 408 14.83 1.67 -15.95
CA VAL A 408 14.48 2.55 -17.05
C VAL A 408 12.98 2.61 -17.22
N VAL A 409 12.45 3.83 -17.20
CA VAL A 409 11.03 4.12 -17.36
C VAL A 409 10.85 4.88 -18.67
N PRO A 410 10.24 4.29 -19.70
CA PRO A 410 10.07 4.95 -20.98
C PRO A 410 9.10 6.13 -20.88
N TRP A 411 9.22 7.09 -21.79
CA TRP A 411 8.26 8.18 -21.92
C TRP A 411 6.91 7.60 -22.38
N GLY A 412 5.87 7.82 -21.59
CA GLY A 412 4.53 7.24 -21.83
C GLY A 412 3.54 8.18 -22.50
N ASN A 413 3.94 9.42 -22.77
CA ASN A 413 3.07 10.46 -23.34
C ASN A 413 3.52 10.77 -24.77
N HIS A 414 2.63 10.58 -25.75
CA HIS A 414 2.86 10.96 -27.15
C HIS A 414 2.94 12.49 -27.39
N GLU A 415 3.18 13.29 -26.35
CA GLU A 415 3.33 14.75 -26.40
C GLU A 415 4.81 15.16 -26.40
N ALA A 416 5.06 16.48 -26.44
CA ALA A 416 6.37 17.10 -26.63
C ALA A 416 7.46 16.63 -25.64
N ASP A 417 8.73 16.79 -26.02
CA ASP A 417 9.91 16.47 -25.20
C ASP A 417 9.76 17.10 -23.81
N GLY A 418 9.80 16.26 -22.77
CA GLY A 418 9.33 16.57 -21.43
C GLY A 418 9.92 17.87 -20.88
N THR A 419 9.02 18.68 -20.35
CA THR A 419 9.27 19.99 -19.76
C THR A 419 9.67 19.88 -18.28
N VAL A 420 10.10 20.99 -17.67
CA VAL A 420 10.33 21.02 -16.22
C VAL A 420 9.02 20.80 -15.44
N ASP A 421 7.87 21.15 -16.00
CA ASP A 421 6.57 20.84 -15.41
C ASP A 421 6.28 19.33 -15.44
N ASP A 422 6.71 18.63 -16.49
CA ASP A 422 6.63 17.16 -16.56
C ASP A 422 7.54 16.51 -15.52
N MET A 423 8.76 17.03 -15.37
CA MET A 423 9.67 16.63 -14.30
C MET A 423 9.00 16.82 -12.94
N TRP A 424 8.36 17.97 -12.69
CA TRP A 424 7.62 18.22 -11.45
C TRP A 424 6.49 17.22 -11.24
N SER A 425 5.70 16.94 -12.27
CA SER A 425 4.60 15.97 -12.16
C SER A 425 5.10 14.58 -11.76
N ILE A 426 6.18 14.10 -12.40
CA ILE A 426 6.82 12.83 -12.04
C ILE A 426 7.41 12.92 -10.63
N PHE A 427 8.19 13.96 -10.35
CA PHE A 427 8.85 14.18 -9.07
C PHE A 427 7.86 14.21 -7.91
N TRP A 428 6.76 14.94 -8.08
CA TRP A 428 5.66 15.00 -7.13
C TRP A 428 5.01 13.63 -6.96
N LYS A 429 4.66 12.96 -8.05
CA LYS A 429 4.02 11.64 -7.99
C LYS A 429 4.90 10.60 -7.28
N VAL A 430 6.18 10.58 -7.62
CA VAL A 430 7.18 9.69 -6.99
C VAL A 430 7.32 10.05 -5.50
N GLY A 431 7.50 11.33 -5.17
CA GLY A 431 7.68 11.74 -3.78
C GLY A 431 6.45 11.55 -2.90
N MET A 432 5.24 11.72 -3.43
CA MET A 432 3.99 11.42 -2.73
C MET A 432 3.88 9.92 -2.41
N GLU A 433 4.21 9.08 -3.40
CA GLU A 433 4.20 7.62 -3.26
C GLU A 433 5.22 7.14 -2.22
N PHE A 434 6.42 7.72 -2.25
CA PHE A 434 7.48 7.38 -1.32
C PHE A 434 7.41 8.15 -0.01
N SER A 435 6.50 9.12 0.17
CA SER A 435 6.47 10.18 1.22
C SER A 435 7.82 10.62 1.83
N PHE A 436 8.83 10.51 0.99
CA PHE A 436 10.06 11.28 0.92
C PHE A 436 10.29 11.45 -0.58
N PHE A 437 11.02 12.47 -0.95
CA PHE A 437 11.31 12.75 -2.34
C PHE A 437 12.69 12.19 -2.64
N PRO A 438 12.80 11.05 -3.38
CA PRO A 438 14.10 10.50 -3.72
C PRO A 438 14.81 11.39 -4.74
N VAL A 439 16.11 11.14 -4.93
CA VAL A 439 16.82 11.65 -6.11
C VAL A 439 16.24 10.98 -7.35
N ILE A 440 15.82 11.78 -8.33
CA ILE A 440 15.22 11.28 -9.58
C ILE A 440 16.09 11.70 -10.75
N PHE A 441 16.20 10.81 -11.73
CA PHE A 441 17.03 10.97 -12.90
C PHE A 441 16.17 11.03 -14.16
N PHE A 442 16.48 11.97 -15.05
CA PHE A 442 15.73 12.19 -16.27
C PHE A 442 16.64 12.21 -17.51
N VAL A 443 16.21 11.50 -18.54
CA VAL A 443 16.82 11.49 -19.88
C VAL A 443 15.91 12.28 -20.80
N ASP A 444 16.38 13.41 -21.33
CA ASP A 444 15.64 14.21 -22.30
C ASP A 444 16.28 14.08 -23.70
N ASN A 445 15.81 14.85 -24.69
CA ASN A 445 16.38 14.82 -26.03
C ASN A 445 17.86 15.25 -26.08
N GLN A 446 18.25 16.21 -25.24
CA GLN A 446 19.62 16.73 -25.16
C GLN A 446 20.59 15.67 -24.61
N SER A 447 20.11 14.75 -23.76
CA SER A 447 20.91 13.63 -23.24
C SER A 447 21.52 12.74 -24.33
N GLY A 448 20.83 12.52 -25.45
CA GLY A 448 21.36 11.76 -26.58
C GLY A 448 22.40 12.49 -27.43
N HIS A 449 22.63 13.78 -27.16
CA HIS A 449 23.61 14.60 -27.88
C HIS A 449 24.87 14.87 -27.05
N ASP A 450 24.73 15.09 -25.75
CA ASP A 450 25.84 15.46 -24.87
C ASP A 450 26.18 14.41 -23.80
N HIS A 451 25.52 13.25 -23.84
CA HIS A 451 25.72 12.15 -22.91
C HIS A 451 25.60 12.56 -21.45
N SER A 452 24.64 13.43 -21.14
CA SER A 452 24.37 13.85 -19.77
C SER A 452 22.92 13.60 -19.35
N VAL A 453 22.72 13.45 -18.04
CA VAL A 453 21.44 13.12 -17.40
C VAL A 453 21.05 14.27 -16.48
N VAL A 454 19.77 14.61 -16.45
CA VAL A 454 19.26 15.61 -15.51
C VAL A 454 18.97 14.92 -14.18
N ILE A 455 19.54 15.45 -13.10
CA ILE A 455 19.25 15.00 -11.74
C ILE A 455 18.30 16.01 -11.10
N ALA A 456 17.27 15.54 -10.41
CA ALA A 456 16.41 16.34 -9.56
C ALA A 456 16.44 15.84 -8.11
N LYS A 457 16.53 16.77 -7.16
CA LYS A 457 16.50 16.49 -5.72
C LYS A 457 15.62 17.51 -5.01
N GLU A 458 14.96 17.06 -3.96
CA GLU A 458 14.02 17.86 -3.19
C GLU A 458 14.63 19.13 -2.61
N ASP A 459 13.81 20.16 -2.59
CA ASP A 459 14.17 21.47 -2.08
C ASP A 459 13.22 21.85 -0.94
N TYR A 460 13.64 21.53 0.28
CA TYR A 460 12.88 21.86 1.48
C TYR A 460 13.27 23.25 2.00
N VAL A 461 12.27 24.00 2.45
CA VAL A 461 12.50 25.13 3.35
C VAL A 461 13.18 24.61 4.61
N THR A 462 14.40 25.07 4.85
CA THR A 462 15.07 24.82 6.13
C THR A 462 14.74 25.91 7.15
N ASP A 463 14.74 25.58 8.43
CA ASP A 463 14.54 26.55 9.52
C ASP A 463 15.52 27.74 9.46
N PHE A 464 16.68 27.55 8.81
CA PHE A 464 17.70 28.56 8.60
C PHE A 464 17.37 29.58 7.50
N GLU A 465 16.55 29.18 6.50
CA GLU A 465 16.14 30.06 5.40
C GLU A 465 14.96 30.95 5.79
N LEU A 466 14.17 30.54 6.79
CA LEU A 466 13.11 31.33 7.41
C LEU A 466 13.70 32.37 8.36
N ARG A 467 14.45 33.35 7.82
CA ARG A 467 15.22 34.34 8.60
C ARG A 467 14.36 35.23 9.50
N ASN A 468 13.05 35.37 9.23
CA ASN A 468 12.13 36.16 10.03
C ASN A 468 10.81 35.40 10.22
N GLU A 469 10.51 35.03 11.46
CA GLU A 469 9.25 34.43 11.91
C GLU A 469 8.83 33.14 11.19
N PRO A 470 9.55 32.01 11.41
CA PRO A 470 9.21 30.70 10.85
C PRO A 470 7.73 30.31 11.05
N ARG A 471 7.15 30.72 12.18
CA ARG A 471 5.75 30.45 12.53
C ARG A 471 4.74 31.13 11.60
N ASP A 472 5.00 32.36 11.17
CA ASP A 472 4.05 33.10 10.35
C ASP A 472 4.16 32.72 8.86
N VAL A 473 5.35 32.30 8.42
CA VAL A 473 5.52 31.66 7.11
C VAL A 473 4.85 30.29 7.09
N LEU A 474 5.12 29.42 8.07
CA LEU A 474 4.48 28.10 8.15
C LEU A 474 2.96 28.22 8.22
N ARG A 475 2.42 29.19 8.97
CA ARG A 475 0.97 29.50 8.98
C ARG A 475 0.40 29.86 7.61
N LYS A 476 1.13 30.61 6.80
CA LYS A 476 0.71 30.93 5.42
C LYS A 476 0.76 29.71 4.51
N LEU A 477 1.57 28.72 4.85
CA LEU A 477 1.75 27.47 4.12
C LEU A 477 0.87 26.32 4.65
N GLU A 478 0.16 26.48 5.77
CA GLU A 478 -0.64 25.44 6.44
C GLU A 478 -1.69 24.77 5.53
N ASN A 479 -2.15 25.47 4.48
CA ASN A 479 -3.12 24.94 3.53
C ASN A 479 -2.48 24.22 2.33
N LEU A 480 -1.15 24.20 2.22
CA LEU A 480 -0.44 23.50 1.14
C LEU A 480 -0.15 22.06 1.55
N GLU A 481 -0.39 21.13 0.63
CA GLU A 481 0.12 19.75 0.75
C GLU A 481 1.65 19.80 0.80
N HIS A 482 2.30 19.20 1.80
CA HIS A 482 3.75 19.32 2.05
C HIS A 482 4.24 20.79 2.18
N PRO A 483 3.92 21.49 3.28
CA PRO A 483 4.22 22.91 3.44
C PRO A 483 5.72 23.25 3.42
N ASN A 484 6.58 22.27 3.71
CA ASN A 484 8.03 22.47 3.73
C ASN A 484 8.68 22.26 2.36
N LEU A 485 7.99 21.71 1.36
CA LEU A 485 8.57 21.42 0.05
C LEU A 485 8.34 22.60 -0.90
N CYS A 486 9.40 23.34 -1.22
CA CYS A 486 9.38 24.46 -2.17
C CYS A 486 9.26 24.01 -3.61
N GLY A 487 9.79 22.84 -3.93
CA GLY A 487 10.00 22.36 -5.29
C GLY A 487 11.19 21.41 -5.36
N PHE A 488 12.06 21.54 -6.35
CA PHE A 488 13.29 20.77 -6.46
C PHE A 488 14.45 21.58 -7.06
N TRP A 489 15.66 21.18 -6.71
CA TRP A 489 16.87 21.53 -7.42
C TRP A 489 17.12 20.54 -8.55
N TYR A 490 17.60 21.03 -9.68
CA TYR A 490 18.03 20.17 -10.77
C TYR A 490 19.24 20.71 -11.52
N CYS A 491 20.05 19.80 -12.04
CA CYS A 491 21.20 20.11 -12.87
C CYS A 491 21.49 18.97 -13.85
N ARG A 492 22.37 19.21 -14.83
CA ARG A 492 22.89 18.17 -15.72
C ARG A 492 24.23 17.65 -15.22
N VAL A 493 24.41 16.34 -15.27
CA VAL A 493 25.69 15.66 -14.99
C VAL A 493 26.02 14.66 -16.09
N PRO A 494 27.30 14.37 -16.37
CA PRO A 494 27.67 13.30 -17.30
C PRO A 494 27.00 11.98 -16.91
N ALA A 495 26.51 11.25 -17.91
CA ALA A 495 25.95 9.91 -17.71
C ALA A 495 26.97 8.98 -17.05
N LEU A 496 28.25 9.09 -17.41
CA LEU A 496 29.35 8.36 -16.77
C LEU A 496 29.51 8.65 -15.27
N GLN A 497 29.08 9.82 -14.77
CA GLN A 497 29.19 10.22 -13.36
C GLN A 497 27.94 9.92 -12.53
N LEU A 498 26.93 9.28 -13.13
CA LEU A 498 25.61 9.14 -12.53
C LEU A 498 25.63 8.36 -11.20
N HIS A 499 26.43 7.28 -11.14
CA HIS A 499 26.61 6.50 -9.92
C HIS A 499 27.27 7.30 -8.79
N THR A 500 28.28 8.11 -9.11
CA THR A 500 28.95 9.00 -8.15
C THR A 500 28.00 10.07 -7.64
N ALA A 501 27.22 10.68 -8.53
CA ALA A 501 26.22 11.68 -8.18
C ALA A 501 25.14 11.12 -7.24
N LEU A 502 24.62 9.92 -7.55
CA LEU A 502 23.65 9.22 -6.69
C LEU A 502 24.24 8.99 -5.29
N PHE A 503 25.44 8.39 -5.21
CA PHE A 503 26.10 8.12 -3.93
C PHE A 503 26.33 9.40 -3.13
N TYR A 504 26.82 10.45 -3.78
CA TYR A 504 27.08 11.75 -3.16
C TYR A 504 25.80 12.39 -2.58
N LEU A 505 24.69 12.34 -3.33
CA LEU A 505 23.42 12.94 -2.92
C LEU A 505 22.71 12.15 -1.82
N GLU A 506 22.76 10.81 -1.86
CA GLU A 506 22.07 9.96 -0.88
C GLU A 506 22.85 9.77 0.40
N HIS A 507 24.18 9.62 0.33
CA HIS A 507 25.02 9.23 1.47
C HIS A 507 25.96 10.34 1.95
N GLY A 508 26.38 11.23 1.05
CA GLY A 508 27.36 12.29 1.35
C GLY A 508 26.76 13.57 1.96
N GLY A 509 25.44 13.63 2.15
CA GLY A 509 24.75 14.89 2.47
C GLY A 509 24.88 15.94 1.35
N GLY A 510 25.14 15.46 0.12
CA GLY A 510 25.43 16.28 -1.04
C GLY A 510 24.27 17.18 -1.45
N ARG A 511 24.65 18.31 -2.05
CA ARG A 511 23.77 19.31 -2.65
C ARG A 511 23.90 19.26 -4.17
N VAL A 512 22.79 19.48 -4.88
CA VAL A 512 22.75 19.44 -6.36
C VAL A 512 23.66 20.51 -6.96
N GLU A 513 23.78 21.65 -6.28
CA GLU A 513 24.63 22.78 -6.64
C GLU A 513 26.11 22.39 -6.76
N HIS A 514 26.57 21.40 -6.02
CA HIS A 514 27.96 20.94 -6.08
C HIS A 514 28.24 19.97 -7.24
N LEU A 515 27.18 19.45 -7.86
CA LEU A 515 27.28 18.51 -8.98
C LEU A 515 27.11 19.20 -10.34
N ALA A 516 26.51 20.38 -10.37
CA ALA A 516 26.22 21.08 -11.61
C ALA A 516 27.51 21.42 -12.36
N MET A 517 27.57 21.03 -13.63
CA MET A 517 28.54 21.58 -14.57
C MET A 517 28.43 23.09 -14.60
N ASP A 518 29.55 23.79 -14.50
CA ASP A 518 29.65 25.25 -14.64
C ASP A 518 28.73 26.08 -13.71
N GLY A 519 28.23 25.50 -12.62
CA GLY A 519 27.31 26.17 -11.68
C GLY A 519 25.86 26.27 -12.16
N ASP A 520 25.47 25.52 -13.19
CA ASP A 520 24.13 25.54 -13.81
C ASP A 520 23.02 24.85 -12.99
N ALA A 521 23.16 24.74 -11.66
CA ALA A 521 22.09 24.26 -10.82
C ALA A 521 20.91 25.24 -10.86
N ARG A 522 19.73 24.73 -11.19
CA ARG A 522 18.50 25.50 -11.28
C ARG A 522 17.52 25.03 -10.22
N ARG A 523 16.65 25.94 -9.82
CA ARG A 523 15.58 25.68 -8.85
C ARG A 523 14.25 25.78 -9.58
N PHE A 524 13.43 24.75 -9.45
CA PHE A 524 12.04 24.79 -9.86
C PHE A 524 11.17 24.94 -8.63
N TYR A 525 10.33 25.96 -8.59
CA TYR A 525 9.35 26.15 -7.53
C TYR A 525 8.05 25.45 -7.91
N ARG A 526 7.48 24.71 -6.98
CA ARG A 526 6.19 24.04 -7.19
C ARG A 526 5.10 25.04 -7.54
N PRO A 527 4.09 24.62 -8.32
CA PRO A 527 2.89 25.41 -8.53
C PRO A 527 2.25 25.84 -7.21
N GLY A 528 1.89 27.14 -7.11
CA GLY A 528 1.27 27.73 -5.93
C GLY A 528 2.25 28.13 -4.82
N TRP A 529 3.56 27.97 -4.99
CA TRP A 529 4.54 28.45 -4.01
C TRP A 529 4.52 29.98 -3.92
N PRO A 530 4.46 30.58 -2.71
CA PRO A 530 4.45 32.02 -2.55
C PRO A 530 5.81 32.65 -2.89
N HIS A 531 5.97 33.10 -4.14
CA HIS A 531 7.22 33.68 -4.63
C HIS A 531 7.73 34.90 -3.83
N HIS A 532 6.83 35.62 -3.15
CA HIS A 532 7.19 36.76 -2.30
C HIS A 532 7.97 36.37 -1.02
N LEU A 533 8.09 35.08 -0.72
CA LEU A 533 8.88 34.56 0.40
C LEU A 533 10.30 34.16 -0.02
N ILE A 534 10.63 34.25 -1.31
CA ILE A 534 11.97 33.96 -1.83
C ILE A 534 12.81 35.24 -1.67
N SER A 535 13.90 35.19 -0.90
CA SER A 535 14.94 36.22 -1.02
C SER A 535 15.80 35.89 -2.24
N GLU A 536 15.95 36.82 -3.16
CA GLU A 536 16.95 36.75 -4.24
C GLU A 536 18.37 36.58 -3.70
#